data_AF-A0A2S9F769-F1
#
_entry.id   AF-A0A2S9F769-F1
#
_cell.length_a   1.000
_cell.length_b   1.000
_cell.length_c   1.000
_cell.angle_alpha   90.00
_cell.angle_beta   90.00
_cell.angle_gamma   90.00
#
_symmetry.space_group_name_H-M   'P 1'
#
loop_
_entity.id
_entity.type
_entity.pdbx_description
1 polymer ?
#
loop_
_entity_poly.entity_id
_entity_poly.type
_entity_poly.pdbx_seq_one_letter_code
_entity_poly.pdbx_strand_id
1 'polypeptide(L)'
;MKALRRFTVRAHLPGQLAALERLSVNLRWSWDKPTQDLFEAIDPELWEHVGGDPVAMLGQVAPARLEDLAADLSFVRRLEALGADLDDYLSRPLWYQQLADEHAAGDAAPLPNGIAYFSMEFGVAGVLPNYSGGLGILAGDHLKSASDLGLPLIAVGLHYRSGYFRQSLTADGWQHESYPSLDPQGLPLRLLTDAQGGPVLVQLALPEGAQLNARIWIAQVGRIPLLLLDSDIPENDHELRSVTDRLYGGDQEHRIRQEILAGIGGVRAIRAFTALEGLPAPEVFHMNEGHAGFLGAERIRELIEAGLDFDTALAVVRASTVFTTHTPVAAGIDRFPVEMVERYFG
;
A
#
# COMPACT_ATOMS: atom_id res chain seq x y z
N MET A 1 -9.01 9.39 26.84
CA MET A 1 -7.54 9.45 26.96
C MET A 1 -6.98 8.93 25.64
N LYS A 2 -6.57 9.79 24.69
CA LYS A 2 -5.99 9.34 23.41
C LYS A 2 -4.65 8.68 23.72
N ALA A 3 -4.46 7.43 23.30
CA ALA A 3 -3.25 6.67 23.59
C ALA A 3 -2.01 7.46 23.14
N LEU A 4 -1.08 7.63 24.08
CA LEU A 4 0.29 8.09 23.84
C LEU A 4 0.90 7.24 22.73
N ARG A 5 1.65 7.88 21.81
CA ARG A 5 2.46 7.21 20.77
C ARG A 5 3.08 5.93 21.35
N ARG A 6 2.76 4.76 20.78
CA ARG A 6 3.41 3.52 21.20
C ARG A 6 4.82 3.57 20.64
N PHE A 7 5.81 3.60 21.52
CA PHE A 7 7.20 3.45 21.12
C PHE A 7 7.46 1.96 20.92
N THR A 8 7.38 1.49 19.68
CA THR A 8 7.85 0.15 19.33
C THR A 8 9.36 0.19 19.30
N VAL A 9 10.01 -0.32 20.36
CA VAL A 9 11.46 -0.52 20.36
C VAL A 9 11.77 -1.70 19.45
N ARG A 10 12.45 -1.47 18.32
CA ARG A 10 12.95 -2.58 17.50
C ARG A 10 13.95 -3.37 18.34
N ALA A 11 13.64 -4.64 18.58
CA ALA A 11 14.54 -5.53 19.29
C ALA A 11 15.88 -5.59 18.53
N HIS A 12 16.99 -5.43 19.25
CA HIS A 12 18.31 -5.62 18.66
C HIS A 12 18.48 -7.12 18.38
N LEU A 13 18.34 -7.52 17.11
CA LEU A 13 18.52 -8.91 16.71
C LEU A 13 20.01 -9.28 16.76
N PRO A 14 20.37 -10.48 17.27
CA PRO A 14 21.69 -11.04 17.06
C PRO A 14 22.02 -11.10 15.57
N GLY A 15 23.29 -10.94 15.19
CA GLY A 15 23.70 -10.88 13.77
C GLY A 15 23.29 -12.13 12.97
N GLN A 16 23.30 -13.29 13.62
CA GLN A 16 22.84 -14.57 13.06
C GLN A 16 21.35 -14.57 12.71
N LEU A 17 20.56 -13.70 13.36
CA LEU A 17 19.12 -13.60 13.19
C LEU A 17 18.70 -12.40 12.32
N ALA A 18 19.64 -11.71 11.68
CA ALA A 18 19.37 -10.48 10.92
C ALA A 18 18.33 -10.66 9.79
N ALA A 19 18.22 -11.86 9.21
CA ALA A 19 17.23 -12.14 8.17
C ALA A 19 15.77 -12.05 8.66
N LEU A 20 15.50 -12.16 9.97
CA LEU A 20 14.16 -12.01 10.54
C LEU A 20 13.57 -10.62 10.29
N GLU A 21 14.40 -9.56 10.31
CA GLU A 21 13.92 -8.20 10.04
C GLU A 21 13.32 -8.11 8.63
N ARG A 22 14.07 -8.54 7.62
CA ARG A 22 13.63 -8.54 6.22
C ARG A 22 12.41 -9.45 5.99
N LEU A 23 12.42 -10.65 6.57
CA LEU A 23 11.32 -11.61 6.40
C LEU A 23 10.04 -11.12 7.09
N SER A 24 10.13 -10.39 8.20
CA SER A 24 8.96 -9.87 8.90
C SER A 24 8.26 -8.73 8.17
N VAL A 25 9.02 -7.87 7.48
CA VAL A 25 8.46 -6.65 6.84
C VAL A 25 8.06 -6.83 5.38
N ASN A 26 8.55 -7.86 4.69
CA ASN A 26 8.05 -8.20 3.35
C ASN A 26 6.81 -9.08 3.47
N LEU A 27 5.65 -8.57 3.05
CA LEU A 27 4.36 -9.23 3.18
C LEU A 27 4.23 -10.56 2.43
N ARG A 28 5.23 -11.00 1.64
CA ARG A 28 5.28 -12.35 1.06
C ARG A 28 5.04 -13.45 2.10
N TRP A 29 5.48 -13.25 3.35
CA TRP A 29 5.23 -14.21 4.42
C TRP A 29 3.73 -14.57 4.56
N SER A 30 2.80 -13.69 4.16
CA SER A 30 1.36 -13.96 4.31
C SER A 30 0.83 -15.04 3.37
N TRP A 31 1.57 -15.41 2.33
CA TRP A 31 1.28 -16.57 1.46
C TRP A 31 2.45 -17.56 1.33
N ASP A 32 3.51 -17.39 2.13
CA ASP A 32 4.66 -18.30 2.19
C ASP A 32 4.64 -19.11 3.50
N LYS A 33 4.13 -20.35 3.42
CA LYS A 33 3.98 -21.23 4.60
C LYS A 33 5.29 -21.50 5.34
N PRO A 34 6.43 -21.78 4.66
CA PRO A 34 7.72 -21.97 5.35
C PRO A 34 8.14 -20.77 6.21
N THR A 35 7.91 -19.55 5.73
CA THR A 35 8.19 -18.33 6.52
C THR A 35 7.24 -18.21 7.71
N GLN A 36 5.96 -18.53 7.57
CA GLN A 36 5.01 -18.57 8.70
C GLN A 36 5.43 -19.58 9.76
N ASP A 37 5.80 -20.80 9.35
CA ASP A 37 6.24 -21.87 10.25
C ASP A 37 7.53 -21.49 11.00
N LEU A 38 8.43 -20.74 10.35
CA LEU A 38 9.63 -20.21 10.99
C LEU A 38 9.27 -19.24 12.12
N PHE A 39 8.37 -18.28 11.88
CA PHE A 39 7.95 -17.34 12.91
C PHE A 39 7.19 -18.06 14.03
N GLU A 40 6.23 -18.93 13.72
CA GLU A 40 5.52 -19.73 14.71
C GLU A 40 6.46 -20.55 15.61
N ALA A 41 7.54 -21.10 15.05
CA ALA A 41 8.53 -21.88 15.81
C ALA A 41 9.39 -21.05 16.79
N ILE A 42 9.43 -19.72 16.66
CA ILE A 42 10.12 -18.85 17.64
C ILE A 42 9.43 -18.98 19.00
N ASP A 43 8.10 -18.81 19.01
CA ASP A 43 7.24 -18.87 20.20
C ASP A 43 5.78 -19.07 19.74
N PRO A 44 5.25 -20.31 19.79
CA PRO A 44 3.91 -20.62 19.28
C PRO A 44 2.78 -19.90 20.04
N GLU A 45 2.92 -19.74 21.36
CA GLU A 45 1.91 -19.07 22.19
C GLU A 45 1.87 -17.57 21.85
N LEU A 46 3.04 -16.94 21.72
CA LEU A 46 3.13 -15.55 21.31
C LEU A 46 2.62 -15.35 19.88
N TRP A 47 2.92 -16.25 18.95
CA TRP A 47 2.47 -16.19 17.55
C TRP A 47 0.94 -16.17 17.45
N GLU A 48 0.25 -17.04 18.19
CA GLU A 48 -1.21 -17.02 18.28
C GLU A 48 -1.71 -15.72 18.93
N HIS A 49 -1.08 -15.27 20.01
CA HIS A 49 -1.45 -14.04 20.72
C HIS A 49 -1.37 -12.78 19.85
N VAL A 50 -0.35 -12.68 18.99
CA VAL A 50 -0.19 -11.55 18.07
C VAL A 50 -0.97 -11.72 16.77
N GLY A 51 -1.75 -12.80 16.62
CA GLY A 51 -2.56 -13.06 15.44
C GLY A 51 -1.75 -13.35 14.18
N GLY A 52 -0.56 -13.94 14.33
CA GLY A 52 0.33 -14.24 13.21
C GLY A 52 1.02 -13.01 12.59
N ASP A 53 1.34 -12.01 13.39
CA ASP A 53 2.06 -10.81 12.98
C ASP A 53 3.56 -10.93 13.30
N PRO A 54 4.44 -11.12 12.28
CA PRO A 54 5.88 -11.19 12.48
C PRO A 54 6.50 -9.95 13.14
N VAL A 55 6.01 -8.75 12.81
CA VAL A 55 6.56 -7.49 13.34
C VAL A 55 6.20 -7.38 14.82
N ALA A 56 4.94 -7.63 15.17
CA ALA A 56 4.50 -7.62 16.56
C ALA A 56 5.14 -8.75 17.39
N MET A 57 5.40 -9.91 16.78
CA MET A 57 6.12 -11.01 17.41
C MET A 57 7.55 -10.63 17.78
N LEU A 58 8.32 -10.08 16.83
CA LEU A 58 9.70 -9.64 17.08
C LEU A 58 9.78 -8.47 18.07
N GLY A 59 8.72 -7.67 18.17
CA GLY A 59 8.63 -6.60 19.18
C GLY A 59 8.32 -7.09 20.61
N GLN A 60 7.88 -8.34 20.78
CA GLN A 60 7.43 -8.88 22.07
C GLN A 60 8.20 -10.11 22.54
N VAL A 61 8.92 -10.80 21.65
CA VAL A 61 9.74 -11.96 22.00
C VAL A 61 10.84 -11.57 23.00
N ALA A 62 11.06 -12.43 24.01
CA ALA A 62 12.06 -12.17 25.03
C ALA A 62 13.49 -12.20 24.44
N PRO A 63 14.40 -11.28 24.84
CA PRO A 63 15.78 -11.29 24.35
C PRO A 63 16.52 -12.61 24.57
N ALA A 64 16.32 -13.25 25.73
CA ALA A 64 16.91 -14.56 26.03
C ALA A 64 16.49 -15.65 25.01
N ARG A 65 15.24 -15.60 24.54
CA ARG A 65 14.75 -16.53 23.51
C ARG A 65 15.45 -16.31 22.17
N LEU A 66 15.73 -15.05 21.82
CA LEU A 66 16.51 -14.72 20.61
C LEU A 66 17.97 -15.20 20.74
N GLU A 67 18.57 -15.11 21.93
CA GLU A 67 19.92 -15.64 22.18
C GLU A 67 19.97 -17.17 22.04
N ASP A 68 18.98 -17.88 22.59
CA ASP A 68 18.85 -19.33 22.44
C ASP A 68 18.72 -19.74 20.97
N LEU A 69 17.88 -19.05 20.21
CA LEU A 69 17.68 -19.29 18.78
C LEU A 69 18.92 -18.96 17.95
N ALA A 70 19.69 -17.94 18.33
CA ALA A 70 20.95 -17.61 17.69
C ALA A 70 22.03 -18.69 17.89
N ALA A 71 21.94 -19.45 18.98
CA ALA A 71 22.81 -20.61 19.24
C ALA A 71 22.31 -21.92 18.61
N ASP A 72 21.03 -22.00 18.23
CA ASP A 72 20.47 -23.17 17.54
C ASP A 72 20.83 -23.17 16.04
N LEU A 73 21.85 -23.94 15.69
CA LEU A 73 22.32 -24.11 14.31
C LEU A 73 21.24 -24.61 13.35
N SER A 74 20.24 -25.36 13.82
CA SER A 74 19.16 -25.85 12.98
C SER A 74 18.14 -24.74 12.65
N PHE A 75 17.87 -23.86 13.61
CA PHE A 75 17.05 -22.67 13.40
C PHE A 75 17.74 -21.68 12.47
N VAL A 76 19.00 -21.34 12.76
CA VAL A 76 19.79 -20.40 11.96
C VAL A 76 19.88 -20.84 10.50
N ARG A 77 20.17 -22.12 10.23
CA ARG A 77 20.21 -22.63 8.84
C ARG A 77 18.87 -22.51 8.11
N ARG A 78 17.75 -22.77 8.79
CA ARG A 78 16.41 -22.59 8.20
C ARG A 78 16.13 -21.13 7.91
N LEU A 79 16.47 -20.24 8.84
CA LEU A 79 16.34 -18.80 8.67
C LEU A 79 17.18 -18.28 7.49
N GLU A 80 18.44 -18.68 7.39
CA GLU A 80 19.33 -18.30 6.29
C GLU A 80 18.80 -18.80 4.95
N ALA A 81 18.30 -20.03 4.88
CA ALA A 81 17.71 -20.59 3.67
C ALA A 81 16.45 -19.81 3.23
N LEU A 82 15.58 -19.43 4.16
CA LEU A 82 14.40 -18.62 3.86
C LEU A 82 14.76 -17.18 3.46
N GLY A 83 15.80 -16.60 4.08
CA GLY A 83 16.36 -15.33 3.64
C GLY A 83 16.86 -15.43 2.19
N ALA A 84 17.69 -16.43 1.89
CA ALA A 84 18.20 -16.64 0.54
C ALA A 84 17.09 -16.90 -0.48
N ASP A 85 16.05 -17.65 -0.10
CA ASP A 85 14.86 -17.86 -0.93
C ASP A 85 14.11 -16.55 -1.21
N LEU A 86 13.97 -15.66 -0.21
CA LEU A 86 13.40 -14.34 -0.45
C LEU A 86 14.27 -13.50 -1.39
N ASP A 87 15.59 -13.53 -1.25
CA ASP A 87 16.49 -12.77 -2.14
C ASP A 87 16.43 -13.29 -3.59
N ASP A 88 16.41 -14.61 -3.78
CA ASP A 88 16.18 -15.23 -5.10
C ASP A 88 14.80 -14.87 -5.64
N TYR A 89 13.76 -15.00 -4.80
CA TYR A 89 12.39 -14.64 -5.14
C TYR A 89 12.25 -13.18 -5.55
N LEU A 90 13.05 -12.24 -5.04
CA LEU A 90 12.96 -10.82 -5.39
C LEU A 90 13.81 -10.43 -6.61
N SER A 91 14.87 -11.18 -6.91
CA SER A 91 15.87 -10.79 -7.92
C SER A 91 15.85 -11.60 -9.21
N ARG A 92 15.44 -12.88 -9.17
CA ARG A 92 15.47 -13.74 -10.36
C ARG A 92 14.52 -13.23 -11.45
N PRO A 93 14.82 -13.40 -12.74
CA PRO A 93 13.83 -13.19 -13.79
C PRO A 93 12.62 -14.12 -13.59
N LEU A 94 11.41 -13.57 -13.63
CA LEU A 94 10.16 -14.33 -13.59
C LEU A 94 9.49 -14.32 -14.97
N TRP A 95 8.27 -14.83 -15.03
CA TRP A 95 7.50 -14.95 -16.27
C TRP A 95 7.46 -13.65 -17.09
N TYR A 96 7.25 -12.50 -16.46
CA TYR A 96 7.15 -11.23 -17.19
C TYR A 96 8.47 -10.84 -17.87
N GLN A 97 9.61 -11.05 -17.20
CA GLN A 97 10.92 -10.77 -17.78
C GLN A 97 11.22 -11.71 -18.95
N GLN A 98 10.87 -13.00 -18.82
CA GLN A 98 11.01 -13.97 -19.91
C GLN A 98 10.15 -13.60 -21.11
N LEU A 99 8.90 -13.18 -20.88
CA LEU A 99 8.00 -12.71 -21.94
C LEU A 99 8.55 -11.43 -22.61
N ALA A 100 9.13 -10.51 -21.84
CA ALA A 100 9.75 -9.32 -22.37
C ALA A 100 10.94 -9.66 -23.29
N ASP A 101 11.79 -10.61 -22.89
CA ASP A 101 12.91 -11.10 -23.70
C ASP A 101 12.42 -11.77 -25.00
N GLU A 102 11.34 -12.57 -24.94
CA GLU A 102 10.71 -13.18 -26.12
C GLU A 102 10.14 -12.13 -27.08
N HIS A 103 9.47 -11.10 -26.55
CA HIS A 103 8.95 -9.99 -27.34
C HIS A 103 10.07 -9.19 -28.01
N ALA A 104 11.17 -8.96 -27.29
CA ALA A 104 12.34 -8.25 -27.81
C ALA A 104 13.11 -9.06 -28.87
N ALA A 105 13.10 -10.39 -28.77
CA ALA A 105 13.71 -11.28 -29.75
C ALA A 105 12.85 -11.48 -31.00
N GLY A 106 11.52 -11.29 -30.90
CA GLY A 106 10.59 -11.30 -32.01
C GLY A 106 10.29 -9.91 -32.58
N ASP A 107 9.38 -9.85 -33.55
CA ASP A 107 8.82 -8.59 -34.09
C ASP A 107 7.52 -8.18 -33.36
N ALA A 108 7.35 -8.58 -32.09
CA ALA A 108 6.18 -8.24 -31.28
C ALA A 108 6.32 -6.84 -30.67
N ALA A 109 5.19 -6.20 -30.34
CA ALA A 109 5.21 -4.93 -29.61
C ALA A 109 5.85 -5.12 -28.22
N PRO A 110 6.65 -4.15 -27.74
CA PRO A 110 7.26 -4.23 -26.41
C PRO A 110 6.18 -4.25 -25.33
N LEU A 111 6.47 -4.96 -24.24
CA LEU A 111 5.61 -4.95 -23.06
C LEU A 111 5.75 -3.61 -22.31
N PRO A 112 4.71 -3.17 -21.57
CA PRO A 112 4.77 -1.92 -20.81
C PRO A 112 5.89 -1.89 -19.76
N ASN A 113 6.59 -0.76 -19.64
CA ASN A 113 7.67 -0.63 -18.66
C ASN A 113 7.19 -0.58 -17.19
N GLY A 114 5.91 -0.27 -16.96
CA GLY A 114 5.35 -0.19 -15.62
C GLY A 114 3.83 -0.09 -15.61
N ILE A 115 3.22 -0.60 -14.54
CA ILE A 115 1.77 -0.62 -14.32
C ILE A 115 1.47 0.07 -12.98
N ALA A 116 0.58 1.06 -13.00
CA ALA A 116 0.09 1.71 -11.81
C ALA A 116 -1.30 1.18 -11.46
N TYR A 117 -1.45 0.54 -10.30
CA TYR A 117 -2.72 -0.08 -9.87
C TYR A 117 -3.32 0.68 -8.68
N PHE A 118 -4.46 1.32 -8.89
CA PHE A 118 -5.12 2.15 -7.90
C PHE A 118 -6.32 1.44 -7.30
N SER A 119 -6.39 1.38 -5.98
CA SER A 119 -7.58 0.93 -5.25
C SER A 119 -7.70 1.62 -3.90
N MET A 120 -8.94 1.76 -3.43
CA MET A 120 -9.19 2.20 -2.05
C MET A 120 -8.93 1.08 -1.05
N GLU A 121 -8.87 -0.19 -1.47
CA GLU A 121 -8.77 -1.32 -0.56
C GLU A 121 -7.68 -2.31 -0.97
N PHE A 122 -6.98 -2.87 0.00
CA PHE A 122 -5.98 -3.92 -0.18
C PHE A 122 -6.02 -4.93 0.96
N GLY A 123 -6.57 -6.11 0.69
CA GLY A 123 -6.63 -7.26 1.60
C GLY A 123 -5.42 -8.18 1.45
N VAL A 124 -4.21 -7.67 1.73
CA VAL A 124 -2.97 -8.44 1.54
C VAL A 124 -2.72 -9.43 2.68
N ALA A 125 -2.82 -8.93 3.92
CA ALA A 125 -2.57 -9.68 5.16
C ALA A 125 -3.36 -9.05 6.31
N GLY A 126 -3.75 -9.85 7.31
CA GLY A 126 -4.53 -9.35 8.45
C GLY A 126 -3.83 -8.26 9.28
N VAL A 127 -2.49 -8.22 9.24
CA VAL A 127 -1.68 -7.19 9.93
C VAL A 127 -1.82 -5.81 9.32
N LEU A 128 -2.23 -5.71 8.06
CA LEU A 128 -2.45 -4.45 7.35
C LEU A 128 -3.94 -4.36 6.98
N PRO A 129 -4.83 -4.01 7.94
CA PRO A 129 -6.27 -4.03 7.75
C PRO A 129 -6.74 -2.82 6.94
N ASN A 130 -6.46 -2.86 5.64
CA ASN A 130 -6.77 -1.81 4.68
C ASN A 130 -7.89 -2.22 3.70
N TYR A 131 -8.90 -2.93 4.19
CA TYR A 131 -10.01 -3.43 3.37
C TYR A 131 -11.28 -3.66 4.20
N SER A 132 -12.41 -3.80 3.52
CA SER A 132 -13.75 -4.03 4.04
C SER A 132 -14.36 -5.32 3.48
N GLY A 133 -14.04 -5.70 2.24
CA GLY A 133 -14.70 -6.81 1.56
C GLY A 133 -13.99 -7.33 0.31
N GLY A 134 -14.78 -7.88 -0.61
CA GLY A 134 -14.28 -8.60 -1.79
C GLY A 134 -13.41 -7.76 -2.72
N LEU A 135 -13.68 -6.46 -2.86
CA LEU A 135 -12.86 -5.55 -3.66
C LEU A 135 -11.41 -5.52 -3.15
N GLY A 136 -11.23 -5.38 -1.85
CA GLY A 136 -9.92 -5.37 -1.22
C GLY A 136 -9.22 -6.73 -1.28
N ILE A 137 -9.94 -7.84 -1.07
CA ILE A 137 -9.35 -9.18 -1.22
C ILE A 137 -8.83 -9.39 -2.64
N LEU A 138 -9.65 -9.05 -3.65
CA LEU A 138 -9.24 -9.11 -5.05
C LEU A 138 -7.99 -8.25 -5.33
N ALA A 139 -7.98 -7.01 -4.84
CA ALA A 139 -6.82 -6.13 -4.99
C ALA A 139 -5.56 -6.72 -4.34
N GLY A 140 -5.69 -7.30 -3.14
CA GLY A 140 -4.60 -8.00 -2.46
C GLY A 140 -4.07 -9.21 -3.26
N ASP A 141 -4.96 -10.05 -3.77
CA ASP A 141 -4.60 -11.22 -4.58
C ASP A 141 -4.02 -10.84 -5.95
N HIS A 142 -4.45 -9.71 -6.53
CA HIS A 142 -3.78 -9.13 -7.69
C HIS A 142 -2.32 -8.79 -7.37
N LEU A 143 -2.04 -8.15 -6.23
CA LEU A 143 -0.66 -7.83 -5.87
C LEU A 143 0.20 -9.08 -5.67
N LYS A 144 -0.35 -10.11 -5.00
CA LYS A 144 0.34 -11.40 -4.81
C LYS A 144 0.65 -12.07 -6.14
N SER A 145 -0.34 -12.17 -7.02
CA SER A 145 -0.19 -12.77 -8.35
C SER A 145 0.76 -11.97 -9.23
N ALA A 146 0.68 -10.64 -9.20
CA ALA A 146 1.59 -9.75 -9.91
C ALA A 146 3.04 -9.93 -9.42
N SER A 147 3.23 -10.11 -8.11
CA SER A 147 4.52 -10.42 -7.51
C SER A 147 5.09 -11.75 -8.02
N ASP A 148 4.30 -12.83 -7.99
CA ASP A 148 4.75 -14.17 -8.40
C ASP A 148 5.03 -14.28 -9.90
N LEU A 149 4.38 -13.43 -10.71
CA LEU A 149 4.60 -13.33 -12.15
C LEU A 149 5.71 -12.32 -12.54
N GLY A 150 6.16 -11.50 -11.59
CA GLY A 150 7.20 -10.48 -11.80
C GLY A 150 6.73 -9.26 -12.61
N LEU A 151 5.44 -8.92 -12.55
CA LEU A 151 4.92 -7.73 -13.22
C LEU A 151 5.56 -6.45 -12.62
N PRO A 152 5.87 -5.43 -13.46
CA PRO A 152 6.41 -4.14 -12.99
C PRO A 152 5.28 -3.25 -12.45
N LEU A 153 4.56 -3.75 -11.43
CA LEU A 153 3.38 -3.09 -10.88
C LEU A 153 3.73 -2.30 -9.62
N ILE A 154 3.19 -1.07 -9.52
CA ILE A 154 3.21 -0.21 -8.33
C ILE A 154 1.76 0.02 -7.94
N ALA A 155 1.41 -0.35 -6.71
CA ALA A 155 0.05 -0.19 -6.21
C ALA A 155 -0.09 1.10 -5.40
N VAL A 156 -1.27 1.71 -5.43
CA VAL A 156 -1.57 2.94 -4.71
C VAL A 156 -2.91 2.83 -3.99
N GLY A 157 -2.91 3.22 -2.73
CA GLY A 157 -4.12 3.40 -1.91
C GLY A 157 -3.93 4.44 -0.81
N LEU A 158 -4.87 4.50 0.11
CA LEU A 158 -4.79 5.35 1.29
C LEU A 158 -4.42 4.51 2.52
N HIS A 159 -3.71 5.11 3.47
CA HIS A 159 -3.45 4.51 4.78
C HIS A 159 -4.57 4.88 5.75
N TYR A 160 -5.63 4.07 5.85
CA TYR A 160 -6.70 4.35 6.81
C TYR A 160 -6.27 4.05 8.23
N ARG A 161 -6.25 5.09 9.07
CA ARG A 161 -5.82 4.99 10.47
C ARG A 161 -6.61 3.96 11.27
N SER A 162 -7.90 3.81 11.00
CA SER A 162 -8.77 2.85 11.71
C SER A 162 -9.10 1.60 10.89
N GLY A 163 -8.55 1.47 9.67
CA GLY A 163 -9.02 0.48 8.71
C GLY A 163 -10.53 0.67 8.42
N TYR A 164 -11.28 -0.44 8.49
CA TYR A 164 -12.74 -0.43 8.46
C TYR A 164 -13.33 -0.38 9.88
N PHE A 165 -13.72 -1.51 10.48
CA PHE A 165 -14.08 -1.60 11.90
C PHE A 165 -13.83 -3.02 12.44
N ARG A 166 -13.69 -3.14 13.76
CA ARG A 166 -13.76 -4.43 14.47
C ARG A 166 -15.18 -4.65 14.97
N GLN A 167 -15.79 -5.74 14.50
CA GLN A 167 -17.13 -6.16 14.91
C GLN A 167 -17.07 -6.91 16.24
N SER A 168 -18.00 -6.58 17.13
CA SER A 168 -18.32 -7.35 18.33
C SER A 168 -19.83 -7.46 18.45
N LEU A 169 -20.33 -8.46 19.16
CA LEU A 169 -21.74 -8.61 19.46
C LEU A 169 -21.97 -8.30 20.94
N THR A 170 -22.95 -7.46 21.24
CA THR A 170 -23.42 -7.28 22.62
C THR A 170 -24.08 -8.56 23.12
N ALA A 171 -24.29 -8.66 24.45
CA ALA A 171 -24.98 -9.80 25.04
C ALA A 171 -26.40 -10.03 24.46
N ASP A 172 -27.03 -8.97 23.97
CA ASP A 172 -28.36 -9.00 23.34
C ASP A 172 -28.30 -9.28 21.82
N GLY A 173 -27.12 -9.57 21.27
CA GLY A 173 -26.92 -9.90 19.84
C GLY A 173 -26.83 -8.69 18.91
N TRP A 174 -26.69 -7.47 19.42
CA TRP A 174 -26.52 -6.27 18.59
C TRP A 174 -25.08 -6.09 18.15
N GLN A 175 -24.89 -5.65 16.90
CA GLN A 175 -23.59 -5.25 16.40
C GLN A 175 -23.08 -4.03 17.17
N HIS A 176 -21.86 -4.15 17.67
CA HIS A 176 -21.09 -3.07 18.25
C HIS A 176 -19.76 -2.94 17.51
N GLU A 177 -19.47 -1.74 17.04
CA GLU A 177 -18.30 -1.43 16.20
C GLU A 177 -17.24 -0.69 17.01
N SER A 178 -15.99 -1.08 16.82
CA SER A 178 -14.85 -0.35 17.35
C SER A 178 -13.85 -0.02 16.25
N TYR A 179 -13.24 1.16 16.36
CA TYR A 179 -12.33 1.73 15.35
C TYR A 179 -10.96 1.92 16.00
N PRO A 180 -10.18 0.84 16.20
CA PRO A 180 -8.88 0.95 16.83
C PRO A 180 -7.92 1.71 15.91
N SER A 181 -7.24 2.73 16.45
CA SER A 181 -6.18 3.43 15.73
C SER A 181 -4.98 2.50 15.56
N LEU A 182 -4.56 2.31 14.32
CA LEU A 182 -3.30 1.67 13.97
C LEU A 182 -2.15 2.67 14.18
N ASP A 183 -1.03 2.18 14.68
CA ASP A 183 0.23 2.92 14.71
C ASP A 183 1.08 2.45 13.52
N PRO A 184 1.34 3.30 12.51
CA PRO A 184 2.12 2.91 11.34
C PRO A 184 3.50 2.33 11.67
N GLN A 185 4.10 2.73 12.80
CA GLN A 185 5.42 2.22 13.22
C GLN A 185 5.39 0.77 13.71
N GLY A 186 4.22 0.24 14.06
CA GLY A 186 4.02 -1.17 14.38
C GLY A 186 3.63 -2.02 13.17
N LEU A 187 3.50 -1.44 11.98
CA LEU A 187 3.11 -2.12 10.76
C LEU A 187 4.35 -2.44 9.91
N PRO A 188 4.27 -3.40 8.97
CA PRO A 188 5.33 -3.70 7.99
C PRO A 188 5.41 -2.61 6.91
N LEU A 189 5.62 -1.36 7.34
CA LEU A 189 5.67 -0.16 6.52
C LEU A 189 7.02 0.53 6.66
N ARG A 190 7.56 1.00 5.55
CA ARG A 190 8.65 1.99 5.55
C ARG A 190 8.14 3.32 5.03
N LEU A 191 8.69 4.41 5.55
CA LEU A 191 8.39 5.75 5.06
C LEU A 191 9.20 6.01 3.77
N LEU A 192 8.57 6.57 2.74
CA LEU A 192 9.31 7.10 1.60
C LEU A 192 10.04 8.36 2.05
N THR A 193 11.36 8.36 1.91
CA THR A 193 12.22 9.46 2.35
C THR A 193 13.05 9.99 1.20
N ASP A 194 13.39 11.28 1.27
CA ASP A 194 14.34 11.92 0.35
C ASP A 194 15.78 11.50 0.69
N ALA A 195 16.74 12.03 -0.09
CA ALA A 195 18.17 11.75 0.10
C ALA A 195 18.72 12.24 1.46
N GLN A 196 18.00 13.12 2.15
CA GLN A 196 18.34 13.67 3.46
C GLN A 196 17.65 12.93 4.62
N GLY A 197 16.82 11.91 4.31
CA GLY A 197 16.04 11.15 5.29
C GLY A 197 14.74 11.84 5.72
N GLY A 198 14.36 12.95 5.10
CA GLY A 198 13.09 13.65 5.33
C GLY A 198 11.92 12.93 4.64
N PRO A 199 10.70 12.99 5.21
CA PRO A 199 9.53 12.39 4.57
C PRO A 199 9.20 13.09 3.25
N VAL A 200 8.95 12.30 2.20
CA VAL A 200 8.41 12.83 0.95
C VAL A 200 6.94 13.17 1.14
N LEU A 201 6.58 14.41 0.81
CA LEU A 201 5.22 14.91 0.90
C LEU A 201 4.64 15.17 -0.48
N VAL A 202 3.46 14.62 -0.73
CA VAL A 202 2.59 14.99 -1.84
C VAL A 202 1.71 16.15 -1.40
N GLN A 203 1.62 17.16 -2.25
CA GLN A 203 0.86 18.38 -1.99
C GLN A 203 -0.29 18.50 -2.96
N LEU A 204 -1.47 18.85 -2.46
CA LEU A 204 -2.70 19.01 -3.24
C LEU A 204 -3.34 20.35 -2.90
N ALA A 205 -3.63 21.15 -3.92
CA ALA A 205 -4.39 22.37 -3.75
C ALA A 205 -5.86 22.02 -3.49
N LEU A 206 -6.47 22.70 -2.53
CA LEU A 206 -7.88 22.60 -2.17
C LEU A 206 -8.55 23.98 -2.33
N PRO A 207 -9.89 24.05 -2.31
CA PRO A 207 -10.62 25.31 -2.34
C PRO A 207 -10.13 26.32 -1.29
N GLU A 208 -10.39 27.60 -1.54
CA GLU A 208 -10.14 28.70 -0.58
C GLU A 208 -8.66 28.85 -0.17
N GLY A 209 -7.75 28.34 -1.01
CA GLY A 209 -6.31 28.40 -0.77
C GLY A 209 -5.80 27.38 0.26
N ALA A 210 -6.65 26.43 0.67
CA ALA A 210 -6.23 25.33 1.53
C ALA A 210 -5.29 24.37 0.78
N GLN A 211 -4.48 23.64 1.55
CA GLN A 211 -3.52 22.70 1.01
C GLN A 211 -3.54 21.41 1.82
N LEU A 212 -3.73 20.28 1.14
CA LEU A 212 -3.62 18.96 1.73
C LEU A 212 -2.24 18.40 1.45
N ASN A 213 -1.54 18.02 2.52
CA ASN A 213 -0.26 17.34 2.46
C ASN A 213 -0.44 15.86 2.81
N ALA A 214 0.27 14.96 2.15
CA ALA A 214 0.27 13.55 2.52
C ALA A 214 1.67 12.97 2.41
N ARG A 215 2.09 12.25 3.44
CA ARG A 215 3.31 11.41 3.38
C ARG A 215 2.99 10.08 2.72
N ILE A 216 4.02 9.37 2.28
CA ILE A 216 3.88 8.09 1.58
C ILE A 216 4.51 6.98 2.42
N TRP A 217 3.69 6.05 2.88
CA TRP A 217 4.15 4.77 3.42
C TRP A 217 4.25 3.72 2.32
N ILE A 218 5.15 2.76 2.48
CA ILE A 218 5.38 1.69 1.52
C ILE A 218 5.27 0.36 2.24
N ALA A 219 4.27 -0.43 1.85
CA ALA A 219 4.19 -1.85 2.18
C ALA A 219 4.80 -2.66 1.03
N GLN A 220 5.72 -3.56 1.34
CA GLN A 220 6.34 -4.40 0.32
C GLN A 220 5.58 -5.72 0.20
N VAL A 221 4.81 -5.91 -0.89
CA VAL A 221 4.01 -7.11 -1.16
C VAL A 221 4.77 -8.01 -2.11
N GLY A 222 5.67 -8.83 -1.56
CA GLY A 222 6.63 -9.57 -2.37
C GLY A 222 7.50 -8.59 -3.17
N ARG A 223 7.36 -8.58 -4.50
CA ARG A 223 8.03 -7.66 -5.42
C ARG A 223 7.29 -6.32 -5.60
N ILE A 224 6.01 -6.26 -5.22
CA ILE A 224 5.15 -5.12 -5.53
C ILE A 224 5.20 -4.08 -4.40
N PRO A 225 5.67 -2.84 -4.67
CA PRO A 225 5.49 -1.73 -3.73
C PRO A 225 4.03 -1.26 -3.71
N LEU A 226 3.41 -1.29 -2.53
CA LEU A 226 2.12 -0.67 -2.28
C LEU A 226 2.32 0.65 -1.54
N LEU A 227 2.08 1.75 -2.25
CA LEU A 227 2.15 3.12 -1.74
C LEU A 227 0.84 3.48 -1.04
N LEU A 228 0.93 3.84 0.24
CA LEU A 228 -0.21 4.21 1.08
C LEU A 228 -0.05 5.67 1.51
N LEU A 229 -0.93 6.54 0.99
CA LEU A 229 -0.91 7.97 1.32
C LEU A 229 -1.56 8.21 2.68
N ASP A 230 -0.92 9.06 3.50
CA ASP A 230 -1.36 9.35 4.87
C ASP A 230 -1.38 10.86 5.12
N SER A 231 -2.56 11.40 5.42
CA SER A 231 -2.76 12.81 5.72
C SER A 231 -2.71 13.13 7.22
N ASP A 232 -2.62 12.15 8.13
CA ASP A 232 -2.53 12.38 9.58
C ASP A 232 -1.10 12.81 9.99
N ILE A 233 -0.73 14.00 9.51
CA ILE A 233 0.58 14.61 9.71
C ILE A 233 0.47 16.03 10.29
N PRO A 234 1.49 16.51 11.03
CA PRO A 234 1.47 17.82 11.66
C PRO A 234 1.26 19.01 10.70
N GLU A 235 1.68 18.87 9.45
CA GLU A 235 1.61 19.86 8.38
C GLU A 235 0.17 20.20 7.96
N ASN A 236 -0.79 19.35 8.29
CA ASN A 236 -2.20 19.55 8.02
C ASN A 236 -2.95 20.08 9.24
N ASP A 237 -3.98 20.90 8.97
CA ASP A 237 -5.01 21.21 9.95
C ASP A 237 -5.80 19.96 10.36
N HIS A 238 -6.45 20.01 11.53
CA HIS A 238 -7.10 18.84 12.13
C HIS A 238 -8.17 18.21 11.23
N GLU A 239 -8.88 19.02 10.45
CA GLU A 239 -9.86 18.53 9.48
C GLU A 239 -9.20 17.72 8.37
N LEU A 240 -8.11 18.23 7.78
CA LEU A 240 -7.39 17.57 6.69
C LEU A 240 -6.65 16.30 7.14
N ARG A 241 -6.25 16.20 8.41
CA ARG A 241 -5.74 14.95 8.98
C ARG A 241 -6.74 13.81 8.93
N SER A 242 -8.04 14.13 8.97
CA SER A 242 -9.09 13.11 8.96
C SER A 242 -9.34 12.52 7.58
N VAL A 243 -8.78 13.06 6.48
CA VAL A 243 -9.00 12.52 5.12
C VAL A 243 -8.64 11.02 5.05
N THR A 244 -7.64 10.55 5.81
CA THR A 244 -7.26 9.13 5.91
C THR A 244 -7.70 8.46 7.22
N ASP A 245 -8.81 8.87 7.84
CA ASP A 245 -9.25 8.32 9.14
C ASP A 245 -9.81 6.90 9.05
N ARG A 246 -10.73 6.63 8.11
CA ARG A 246 -11.41 5.35 7.92
C ARG A 246 -11.83 5.12 6.47
N LEU A 247 -11.91 3.85 6.10
CA LEU A 247 -12.43 3.41 4.81
C LEU A 247 -13.96 3.64 4.74
N TYR A 248 -14.42 4.26 3.65
CA TYR A 248 -15.85 4.58 3.41
C TYR A 248 -16.51 5.38 4.55
N GLY A 249 -15.79 6.37 5.09
CA GLY A 249 -16.30 7.30 6.09
C GLY A 249 -16.75 8.65 5.52
N GLY A 250 -17.39 9.43 6.38
CA GLY A 250 -17.65 10.85 6.17
C GLY A 250 -18.85 11.17 5.28
N ASP A 251 -18.97 12.45 4.92
CA ASP A 251 -19.94 12.99 3.98
C ASP A 251 -19.32 13.15 2.59
N GLN A 252 -20.04 13.77 1.64
CA GLN A 252 -19.54 13.97 0.28
C GLN A 252 -18.28 14.84 0.22
N GLU A 253 -18.15 15.81 1.13
CA GLU A 253 -16.96 16.67 1.22
C GLU A 253 -15.73 15.86 1.65
N HIS A 254 -15.90 14.94 2.60
CA HIS A 254 -14.85 14.01 2.98
C HIS A 254 -14.51 13.04 1.84
N ARG A 255 -15.53 12.48 1.17
CA ARG A 255 -15.35 11.53 0.07
C ARG A 255 -14.61 12.14 -1.12
N ILE A 256 -14.97 13.34 -1.56
CA ILE A 256 -14.25 13.98 -2.68
C ILE A 256 -12.78 14.24 -2.35
N ARG A 257 -12.46 14.63 -1.09
CA ARG A 257 -11.06 14.80 -0.65
C ARG A 257 -10.28 13.49 -0.64
N GLN A 258 -10.92 12.38 -0.22
CA GLN A 258 -10.32 11.05 -0.31
C GLN A 258 -10.02 10.66 -1.76
N GLU A 259 -10.96 10.88 -2.68
CA GLU A 259 -10.77 10.54 -4.09
C GLU A 259 -9.75 11.44 -4.80
N ILE A 260 -9.68 12.72 -4.44
CA ILE A 260 -8.64 13.64 -4.90
C ILE A 260 -7.26 13.16 -4.42
N LEU A 261 -7.15 12.77 -3.14
CA LEU A 261 -5.90 12.23 -2.60
C LEU A 261 -5.53 10.90 -3.25
N ALA A 262 -6.48 9.99 -3.44
CA ALA A 262 -6.24 8.70 -4.07
C ALA A 262 -5.87 8.84 -5.55
N GLY A 263 -6.56 9.70 -6.30
CA GLY A 263 -6.33 9.92 -7.72
C GLY A 263 -5.12 10.81 -7.99
N ILE A 264 -5.23 12.12 -7.69
CA ILE A 264 -4.19 13.11 -7.97
C ILE A 264 -2.97 12.86 -7.08
N GLY A 265 -3.21 12.70 -5.77
CA GLY A 265 -2.13 12.45 -4.82
C GLY A 265 -1.40 11.15 -5.14
N GLY A 266 -2.12 10.11 -5.55
CA GLY A 266 -1.56 8.84 -5.95
C GLY A 266 -0.69 8.90 -7.21
N VAL A 267 -1.09 9.65 -8.25
CA VAL A 267 -0.22 9.90 -9.42
C VAL A 267 1.08 10.56 -8.98
N ARG A 268 0.99 11.63 -8.18
CA ARG A 268 2.18 12.34 -7.66
C ARG A 268 3.05 11.44 -6.79
N ALA A 269 2.47 10.56 -5.99
CA ALA A 269 3.20 9.58 -5.18
C ALA A 269 3.99 8.61 -6.06
N ILE A 270 3.41 8.10 -7.14
CA ILE A 270 4.12 7.26 -8.12
C ILE A 270 5.28 8.04 -8.75
N ARG A 271 5.07 9.29 -9.17
CA ARG A 271 6.15 10.11 -9.75
C ARG A 271 7.31 10.27 -8.76
N ALA A 272 7.01 10.60 -7.51
CA ALA A 272 8.03 10.76 -6.48
C ALA A 272 8.77 9.43 -6.19
N PHE A 273 8.03 8.34 -6.03
CA PHE A 273 8.60 7.01 -5.77
C PHE A 273 9.50 6.55 -6.92
N THR A 274 9.01 6.61 -8.16
CA THR A 274 9.78 6.16 -9.33
C THR A 274 11.03 7.02 -9.56
N ALA A 275 10.95 8.33 -9.37
CA ALA A 275 12.12 9.21 -9.46
C ALA A 275 13.19 8.88 -8.41
N LEU A 276 12.79 8.60 -7.16
CA LEU A 276 13.72 8.28 -6.07
C LEU A 276 14.34 6.89 -6.20
N GLU A 277 13.57 5.91 -6.64
CA GLU A 277 14.03 4.52 -6.81
C GLU A 277 14.70 4.29 -8.18
N GLY A 278 14.74 5.30 -9.05
CA GLY A 278 15.31 5.20 -10.40
C GLY A 278 14.54 4.24 -11.31
N LEU A 279 13.23 4.12 -11.11
CA LEU A 279 12.34 3.22 -11.85
C LEU A 279 11.68 3.92 -13.03
N PRO A 280 11.35 3.20 -14.11
CA PRO A 280 10.58 3.77 -15.22
C PRO A 280 9.20 4.23 -14.75
N ALA A 281 8.70 5.30 -15.37
CA ALA A 281 7.34 5.76 -15.14
C ALA A 281 6.33 4.74 -15.69
N PRO A 282 5.23 4.45 -14.97
CA PRO A 282 4.20 3.54 -15.48
C PRO A 282 3.56 4.06 -16.75
N GLU A 283 3.32 3.14 -17.69
CA GLU A 283 2.65 3.39 -18.96
C GLU A 283 1.17 3.02 -18.92
N VAL A 284 0.80 2.09 -18.04
CA VAL A 284 -0.59 1.63 -17.85
C VAL A 284 -1.08 2.05 -16.49
N PHE A 285 -2.29 2.62 -16.43
CA PHE A 285 -2.95 3.01 -15.20
C PHE A 285 -4.26 2.25 -15.05
N HIS A 286 -4.36 1.42 -14.01
CA HIS A 286 -5.54 0.61 -13.73
C HIS A 286 -6.30 1.19 -12.54
N MET A 287 -7.54 1.60 -12.77
CA MET A 287 -8.49 2.01 -11.74
C MET A 287 -9.36 0.82 -11.32
N ASN A 288 -9.25 0.42 -10.06
CA ASN A 288 -10.13 -0.56 -9.43
C ASN A 288 -11.34 0.17 -8.81
N GLU A 289 -12.44 0.23 -9.55
CA GLU A 289 -13.62 1.09 -9.32
C GLU A 289 -13.35 2.59 -9.54
N GLY A 290 -14.40 3.43 -9.44
CA GLY A 290 -14.37 4.87 -9.75
C GLY A 290 -13.60 5.76 -8.76
N HIS A 291 -13.20 5.25 -7.60
CA HIS A 291 -12.67 6.07 -6.49
C HIS A 291 -11.34 6.80 -6.78
N ALA A 292 -10.59 6.36 -7.80
CA ALA A 292 -9.37 7.02 -8.23
C ALA A 292 -9.56 7.82 -9.53
N GLY A 293 -10.80 8.14 -9.90
CA GLY A 293 -11.15 8.76 -11.19
C GLY A 293 -10.40 10.06 -11.48
N PHE A 294 -10.10 10.85 -10.46
CA PHE A 294 -9.32 12.10 -10.60
C PHE A 294 -7.88 11.88 -11.09
N LEU A 295 -7.34 10.65 -11.07
CA LEU A 295 -6.04 10.37 -11.69
C LEU A 295 -6.04 10.67 -13.18
N GLY A 296 -7.18 10.50 -13.87
CA GLY A 296 -7.30 10.82 -15.29
C GLY A 296 -7.07 12.31 -15.56
N ALA A 297 -7.67 13.17 -14.73
CA ALA A 297 -7.52 14.62 -14.84
C ALA A 297 -6.08 15.07 -14.55
N GLU A 298 -5.44 14.51 -13.51
CA GLU A 298 -4.04 14.83 -13.20
C GLU A 298 -3.10 14.44 -14.34
N ARG A 299 -3.31 13.27 -14.96
CA ARG A 299 -2.51 12.83 -16.11
C ARG A 299 -2.72 13.70 -17.34
N ILE A 300 -3.95 14.15 -17.61
CA ILE A 300 -4.22 15.10 -18.70
C ILE A 300 -3.47 16.43 -18.42
N ARG A 301 -3.52 16.93 -17.19
CA ARG A 301 -2.78 18.14 -16.77
C ARG A 301 -1.27 17.98 -17.01
N GLU A 302 -0.66 16.88 -16.57
CA GLU A 302 0.78 16.60 -16.78
C GLU A 302 1.16 16.63 -18.27
N LEU A 303 0.33 16.04 -19.14
CA LEU A 303 0.58 15.98 -20.58
C LEU A 303 0.42 17.35 -21.27
N ILE A 304 -0.54 18.16 -20.82
CA ILE A 304 -0.71 19.53 -21.32
C ILE A 304 0.48 20.40 -20.91
N GLU A 305 0.95 20.27 -19.68
CA GLU A 305 2.17 20.96 -19.21
C GLU A 305 3.43 20.51 -19.97
N ALA A 306 3.45 19.27 -20.43
CA ALA A 306 4.49 18.75 -21.32
C ALA A 306 4.34 19.23 -22.79
N GLY A 307 3.30 20.01 -23.10
CA GLY A 307 3.11 20.68 -24.39
C GLY A 307 2.12 20.03 -25.35
N LEU A 308 1.36 19.01 -24.91
CA LEU A 308 0.27 18.45 -25.72
C LEU A 308 -0.99 19.33 -25.65
N ASP A 309 -1.78 19.33 -26.71
CA ASP A 309 -3.14 19.84 -26.66
C ASP A 309 -4.06 18.88 -25.88
N PHE A 310 -5.23 19.38 -25.46
CA PHE A 310 -6.17 18.60 -24.66
C PHE A 310 -6.67 17.33 -25.35
N ASP A 311 -6.99 17.38 -26.65
CA ASP A 311 -7.54 16.23 -27.37
C ASP A 311 -6.50 15.12 -27.50
N THR A 312 -5.25 15.49 -27.77
CA THR A 312 -4.12 14.55 -27.77
C THR A 312 -3.87 13.97 -26.38
N ALA A 313 -3.83 14.80 -25.33
CA ALA A 313 -3.64 14.34 -23.95
C ALA A 313 -4.76 13.38 -23.50
N LEU A 314 -6.01 13.70 -23.83
CA LEU A 314 -7.18 12.86 -23.56
C LEU A 314 -7.08 11.51 -24.29
N ALA A 315 -6.66 11.50 -25.55
CA ALA A 315 -6.48 10.27 -26.32
C ALA A 315 -5.39 9.37 -25.70
N VAL A 316 -4.26 9.95 -25.29
CA VAL A 316 -3.19 9.22 -24.60
C VAL A 316 -3.68 8.63 -23.27
N VAL A 317 -4.34 9.44 -22.43
CA VAL A 317 -4.86 8.97 -21.13
C VAL A 317 -5.90 7.88 -21.31
N ARG A 318 -6.80 7.99 -22.28
CA ARG A 318 -7.78 6.94 -22.61
C ARG A 318 -7.11 5.64 -23.05
N ALA A 319 -6.12 5.71 -23.94
CA ALA A 319 -5.43 4.52 -24.46
C ALA A 319 -4.60 3.79 -23.40
N SER A 320 -4.18 4.51 -22.35
CA SER A 320 -3.31 4.00 -21.28
C SER A 320 -4.03 3.78 -19.95
N THR A 321 -5.37 3.85 -19.93
CA THR A 321 -6.18 3.64 -18.73
C THR A 321 -7.03 2.38 -18.86
N VAL A 322 -6.93 1.50 -17.87
CA VAL A 322 -7.82 0.35 -17.68
C VAL A 322 -8.77 0.67 -16.53
N PHE A 323 -10.06 0.52 -16.74
CA PHE A 323 -11.08 0.73 -15.72
C PHE A 323 -11.82 -0.59 -15.46
N THR A 324 -11.95 -0.96 -14.19
CA THR A 324 -12.75 -2.12 -13.78
C THR A 324 -13.84 -1.65 -12.83
N THR A 325 -15.09 -2.01 -13.12
CA THR A 325 -16.23 -1.80 -12.22
C THR A 325 -16.72 -3.12 -11.67
N HIS A 326 -17.01 -3.16 -10.37
CA HIS A 326 -17.46 -4.35 -9.65
C HIS A 326 -18.90 -4.22 -9.20
N THR A 327 -19.37 -2.99 -9.00
CA THR A 327 -20.73 -2.71 -8.53
C THR A 327 -21.57 -2.12 -9.65
N PRO A 328 -22.38 -2.92 -10.37
CA PRO A 328 -23.16 -2.43 -11.51
C PRO A 328 -24.38 -1.59 -11.10
N VAL A 329 -24.53 -1.24 -9.81
CA VAL A 329 -25.65 -0.45 -9.28
C VAL A 329 -25.19 0.94 -8.87
N ALA A 330 -26.06 1.94 -9.07
CA ALA A 330 -25.75 3.34 -8.83
C ALA A 330 -25.27 3.66 -7.41
N ALA A 331 -25.66 2.85 -6.42
CA ALA A 331 -25.25 3.01 -5.02
C ALA A 331 -23.75 2.74 -4.78
N GLY A 332 -23.08 2.00 -5.68
CA GLY A 332 -21.64 1.75 -5.60
C GLY A 332 -20.78 2.78 -6.34
N ILE A 333 -21.40 3.84 -6.87
CA ILE A 333 -20.71 4.87 -7.65
C ILE A 333 -20.86 6.19 -6.91
N ASP A 334 -19.74 6.72 -6.43
CA ASP A 334 -19.67 8.05 -5.83
C ASP A 334 -20.11 9.10 -6.88
N ARG A 335 -20.99 10.03 -6.46
CA ARG A 335 -21.50 11.11 -7.31
C ARG A 335 -21.34 12.42 -6.58
N PHE A 336 -20.60 13.34 -7.20
CA PHE A 336 -20.38 14.68 -6.67
C PHE A 336 -21.24 15.70 -7.44
N PRO A 337 -21.92 16.63 -6.74
CA PRO A 337 -22.63 17.73 -7.37
C PRO A 337 -21.68 18.59 -8.21
N VAL A 338 -22.18 19.16 -9.31
CA VAL A 338 -21.34 19.95 -10.23
C VAL A 338 -20.73 21.15 -9.52
N GLU A 339 -21.50 21.83 -8.67
CA GLU A 339 -21.05 22.97 -7.88
C GLU A 339 -19.91 22.60 -6.91
N MET A 340 -19.86 21.35 -6.45
CA MET A 340 -18.75 20.85 -5.63
C MET A 340 -17.51 20.66 -6.50
N VAL A 341 -17.66 20.06 -7.68
CA VAL A 341 -16.53 19.89 -8.61
C VAL A 341 -15.97 21.24 -9.06
N GLU A 342 -16.82 22.21 -9.42
CA GLU A 342 -16.42 23.57 -9.76
C GLU A 342 -15.65 24.24 -8.61
N ARG A 343 -16.14 24.12 -7.36
CA ARG A 343 -15.42 24.67 -6.19
C ARG A 343 -14.01 24.10 -6.04
N TYR A 344 -13.81 22.82 -6.33
CA TYR A 344 -12.52 22.14 -6.19
C TYR A 344 -11.55 22.36 -7.35
N PHE A 345 -12.07 22.53 -8.56
CA PHE A 345 -11.24 22.52 -9.78
C PHE A 345 -11.26 23.84 -10.57
N GLY A 346 -12.15 24.77 -10.24
CA GLY A 346 -12.29 26.07 -10.92
C GLY A 346 -13.34 26.04 -12.01
#